data_AF-A0AAU9ERB7-F1
#
_entry.id   AF-A0AAU9ERB7-F1
#
_cell.length_a   1.000
_cell.length_b   1.000
_cell.length_c   1.000
_cell.angle_alpha   90.00
_cell.angle_beta   90.00
_cell.angle_gamma   90.00
#
_symmetry.space_group_name_H-M   'P 1'
#
loop_
_entity.id
_entity.type
_entity.pdbx_description
1 polymer ?
#
loop_
_entity_poly.entity_id
_entity_poly.type
_entity_poly.pdbx_seq_one_letter_code
_entity_poly.pdbx_strand_id
1 'polypeptide(L)'
;MFETRKEFLQEFKSRAGLRSVEEADRLAQIIISLIKARIGPRLSEEVARMVSQDLALGWRNIALPQEAMEMQEMMFELEEDSSKTSPREEYPPEYG
;
A
#
# COMPACT_ATOMS: atom_id res chain seq x y z
N MET A 1 11.73 22.68 5.34
CA MET A 1 11.05 21.69 4.47
C MET A 1 12.02 20.52 4.34
N PHE A 2 11.57 19.28 4.48
CA PHE A 2 12.48 18.11 4.37
C PHE A 2 12.79 17.84 2.91
N GLU A 3 14.06 17.59 2.58
CA GLU A 3 14.45 17.32 1.20
C GLU A 3 14.43 15.82 0.88
N THR A 4 14.65 14.98 1.89
CA THR A 4 14.66 13.52 1.73
C THR A 4 13.75 12.82 2.73
N ARG A 5 13.34 11.59 2.38
CA ARG A 5 12.60 10.68 3.28
C ARG A 5 13.40 10.39 4.54
N LYS A 6 14.72 10.28 4.44
CA LYS A 6 15.59 10.04 5.59
C LYS A 6 15.54 11.18 6.60
N GLU A 7 15.63 12.44 6.14
CA GLU A 7 15.53 13.61 7.00
C GLU A 7 14.16 13.71 7.68
N PHE A 8 13.10 13.49 6.90
CA PHE A 8 11.73 13.44 7.44
C PHE A 8 11.59 12.41 8.55
N LEU A 9 12.08 11.18 8.34
CA LEU A 9 11.97 10.11 9.34
C LEU A 9 12.84 10.35 10.58
N GLN A 10 14.00 10.97 10.45
CA GLN A 10 14.83 11.35 11.60
C GLN A 10 14.14 12.41 12.46
N GLU A 11 13.58 13.45 11.83
CA GLU A 11 12.84 14.48 12.54
C GLU A 11 11.57 13.91 13.17
N PHE A 12 10.82 13.08 12.44
CA PHE A 12 9.62 12.41 12.94
C PHE A 12 9.93 11.53 14.15
N LYS A 13 11.00 10.71 14.07
CA LYS A 13 11.52 9.91 15.19
C LYS A 13 11.82 10.80 16.40
N SER A 14 12.54 11.89 16.21
CA SER A 14 12.93 12.79 17.32
C SER A 14 11.73 13.44 17.98
N ARG A 15 10.74 13.89 17.20
CA ARG A 15 9.54 14.57 17.72
C ARG A 15 8.59 13.62 18.43
N ALA A 16 8.46 12.39 17.93
CA ALA A 16 7.57 11.38 18.50
C ALA A 16 8.25 10.53 19.59
N GLY A 17 9.54 10.76 19.89
CA GLY A 17 10.26 10.02 20.93
C GLY A 17 10.46 8.53 20.59
N LEU A 18 10.62 8.21 19.31
CA LEU A 18 10.67 6.84 18.82
C LEU A 18 12.09 6.25 18.90
N ARG A 19 12.16 4.92 19.05
CA ARG A 19 13.41 4.22 19.34
C ARG A 19 14.26 4.03 18.09
N SER A 20 13.61 3.84 16.94
CA SER A 20 14.30 3.53 15.68
C SER A 20 13.66 4.24 14.47
N VAL A 21 14.40 4.25 13.36
CA VAL A 21 13.93 4.83 12.08
C VAL A 21 12.85 3.94 11.47
N GLU A 22 12.92 2.64 11.69
CA GLU A 22 11.94 1.65 11.22
C GLU A 22 10.60 1.82 11.95
N GLU A 23 10.63 2.12 13.25
CA GLU A 23 9.43 2.45 14.02
C GLU A 23 8.81 3.77 13.53
N ALA A 24 9.64 4.78 13.27
CA ALA A 24 9.22 6.03 12.68
C ALA A 24 8.57 5.85 11.31
N ASP A 25 9.14 5.00 10.47
CA ASP A 25 8.61 4.71 9.14
C ASP A 25 7.24 4.03 9.21
N ARG A 26 7.09 2.99 10.04
CA ARG A 26 5.79 2.31 10.22
C ARG A 26 4.70 3.28 10.68
N LEU A 27 5.00 4.11 11.68
CA LEU A 27 4.03 5.07 12.20
C LEU A 27 3.72 6.19 11.19
N ALA A 28 4.73 6.68 10.46
CA ALA A 28 4.53 7.66 9.41
C ALA A 28 3.61 7.11 8.31
N GLN A 29 3.80 5.87 7.87
CA GLN A 29 2.95 5.23 6.86
C GLN A 29 1.49 5.13 7.31
N ILE A 30 1.24 4.75 8.57
CA ILE A 30 -0.11 4.69 9.15
C ILE A 30 -0.75 6.08 9.16
N ILE A 31 -0.04 7.10 9.64
CA ILE A 31 -0.58 8.46 9.71
C ILE A 31 -0.86 9.00 8.31
N ILE A 32 0.06 8.79 7.37
CA ILE A 32 -0.11 9.22 5.98
C ILE A 32 -1.31 8.52 5.35
N SER A 33 -1.49 7.21 5.54
CA SER A 33 -2.64 6.48 4.98
C SER A 33 -3.97 7.02 5.52
N LEU A 34 -4.04 7.32 6.82
CA LEU A 34 -5.22 7.96 7.45
C LEU A 34 -5.48 9.36 6.90
N ILE A 35 -4.44 10.17 6.71
CA ILE A 35 -4.57 11.50 6.10
C ILE A 35 -5.07 11.37 4.66
N LYS A 36 -4.45 10.50 3.86
CA LYS A 36 -4.84 10.26 2.46
C LYS A 36 -6.30 9.82 2.35
N ALA A 37 -6.76 8.93 3.23
CA ALA A 37 -8.16 8.52 3.30
C ALA A 37 -9.12 9.69 3.60
N ARG A 38 -8.69 10.63 4.45
CA ARG A 38 -9.52 11.78 4.83
C ARG A 38 -9.60 12.86 3.75
N ILE A 39 -8.51 13.11 3.03
CA ILE A 39 -8.40 14.19 2.02
C ILE A 39 -8.80 13.72 0.62
N GLY A 40 -8.80 12.42 0.37
CA GLY A 40 -9.14 11.83 -0.92
C GLY A 40 -8.03 11.98 -1.97
N PRO A 41 -8.20 11.32 -3.13
CA PRO A 41 -7.14 11.13 -4.12
C PRO A 41 -6.65 12.44 -4.76
N ARG A 42 -7.55 13.40 -5.01
CA ARG A 42 -7.19 14.68 -5.64
C ARG A 42 -6.25 15.50 -4.76
N LEU A 43 -6.64 15.75 -3.51
CA LEU A 43 -5.81 16.54 -2.58
C LEU A 43 -4.53 15.79 -2.21
N SER A 44 -4.60 14.45 -2.12
CA SER A 44 -3.40 13.62 -1.93
C SER A 44 -2.37 13.80 -3.04
N GLU A 45 -2.80 13.87 -4.31
CA GLU A 45 -1.90 14.10 -5.43
C GLU A 45 -1.37 15.55 -5.46
N GLU A 46 -2.16 16.54 -5.06
CA GLU A 46 -1.68 17.91 -4.87
C GLU A 46 -0.57 17.99 -3.83
N VAL A 47 -0.67 17.28 -2.70
CA VAL A 47 0.40 17.16 -1.70
C VAL A 47 1.67 16.56 -2.30
N ALA A 48 1.56 15.48 -3.07
CA ALA A 48 2.70 14.83 -3.70
C ALA A 48 3.46 15.75 -4.68
N ARG A 49 2.78 16.72 -5.31
CA ARG A 49 3.40 17.70 -6.22
C ARG A 49 4.11 18.84 -5.50
N MET A 50 3.80 19.07 -4.23
CA MET A 50 4.38 20.17 -3.44
C MET A 50 5.64 19.78 -2.70
N VAL A 51 5.94 18.50 -2.56
CA VAL A 51 7.11 17.98 -1.83
C VAL A 51 8.25 17.58 -2.77
N SER A 52 9.43 17.29 -2.22
CA SER A 52 10.55 16.77 -3.01
C SER A 52 10.19 15.43 -3.67
N GLN A 53 10.89 15.08 -4.76
CA GLN A 53 10.64 13.85 -5.52
C GLN A 53 10.70 12.59 -4.63
N ASP A 54 11.67 12.52 -3.71
CA ASP A 54 11.85 11.38 -2.81
C ASP A 54 10.65 11.22 -1.84
N LEU A 55 10.18 12.34 -1.27
CA LEU A 55 8.98 12.34 -0.42
C LEU A 55 7.71 12.05 -1.20
N ALA A 56 7.61 12.55 -2.43
CA ALA A 56 6.47 12.31 -3.31
C ALA A 56 6.34 10.82 -3.64
N LEU A 57 7.46 10.13 -3.92
CA LEU A 57 7.49 8.69 -4.13
C LEU A 57 7.04 7.93 -2.88
N GLY A 58 7.57 8.29 -1.71
CA GLY A 58 7.14 7.71 -0.43
C GLY A 58 5.64 7.91 -0.16
N TRP A 59 5.11 9.10 -0.43
CA TRP A 59 3.70 9.42 -0.26
C TRP A 59 2.78 8.63 -1.20
N ARG A 60 3.15 8.52 -2.49
CA ARG A 60 2.35 7.79 -3.48
C ARG A 60 2.33 6.29 -3.24
N ASN A 61 3.44 5.70 -2.78
CA ASN A 61 3.56 4.26 -2.53
C ASN A 61 2.73 3.76 -1.32
N ILE A 62 2.28 4.67 -0.45
CA ILE A 62 1.42 4.31 0.68
C ILE A 62 -0.01 4.10 0.16
N ALA A 63 -0.47 2.85 0.11
CA ALA A 63 -1.81 2.51 -0.34
C ALA A 63 -2.89 3.20 0.53
N LEU A 64 -4.00 3.59 -0.09
CA LEU A 64 -5.19 3.96 0.67
C LEU A 64 -5.77 2.71 1.35
N PRO A 65 -6.32 2.83 2.57
CA PRO A 65 -7.02 1.72 3.22
C PRO A 65 -8.15 1.12 2.36
N GLN A 66 -8.84 1.94 1.55
CA GLN A 66 -9.85 1.47 0.59
C GLN A 66 -9.24 0.66 -0.56
N GLU A 67 -8.15 1.12 -1.16
CA GLU A 67 -7.44 0.38 -2.22
C GLU A 67 -6.88 -0.96 -1.69
N ALA A 68 -6.42 -0.99 -0.43
CA ALA A 68 -5.97 -2.22 0.21
C ALA A 68 -7.12 -3.21 0.46
N MET A 69 -8.32 -2.71 0.81
CA MET A 69 -9.52 -3.52 1.01
C MET A 69 -10.06 -4.05 -0.32
N GLU A 70 -10.12 -3.22 -1.37
CA GLU A 70 -10.50 -3.64 -2.73
C GLU A 70 -9.51 -4.69 -3.30
N MET A 71 -8.19 -4.51 -3.07
CA MET A 71 -7.20 -5.52 -3.46
C MET A 71 -7.36 -6.83 -2.69
N GLN A 72 -7.71 -6.78 -1.39
CA GLN A 72 -8.00 -7.98 -0.60
C GLN A 72 -9.26 -8.70 -1.10
N GLU A 73 -10.33 -7.97 -1.46
CA GLU A 73 -11.53 -8.54 -2.07
C GLU A 73 -11.23 -9.22 -3.40
N MET A 74 -10.50 -8.56 -4.32
CA MET A 74 -10.12 -9.17 -5.61
C MET A 74 -9.28 -10.44 -5.44
N MET A 75 -8.36 -10.48 -4.47
CA MET A 75 -7.59 -11.69 -4.20
C MET A 75 -8.46 -12.83 -3.66
N PHE A 76 -9.45 -12.52 -2.82
CA PHE A 76 -10.40 -13.50 -2.30
C PHE A 76 -11.28 -14.09 -3.42
N GLU A 77 -11.78 -13.26 -4.33
CA GLU A 77 -12.56 -13.72 -5.50
C GLU A 77 -11.75 -14.67 -6.40
N LEU A 78 -10.47 -14.34 -6.67
CA LEU A 78 -9.60 -15.19 -7.49
C LEU A 78 -9.30 -16.54 -6.82
N GLU A 79 -9.13 -16.58 -5.50
CA GLU A 79 -8.96 -17.83 -4.75
C GLU A 79 -10.23 -18.69 -4.76
N GLU A 80 -11.41 -18.07 -4.65
CA GLU A 80 -12.70 -18.77 -4.71
C GLU A 80 -12.98 -19.39 -6.09
N ASP A 81 -12.64 -18.69 -7.18
CA ASP A 81 -12.83 -19.20 -8.54
C ASP A 81 -11.81 -20.31 -8.90
N SER A 82 -10.57 -20.21 -8.40
CA SER A 82 -9.54 -21.25 -8.58
C SER A 82 -9.90 -22.56 -7.87
N SER A 83 -10.67 -22.50 -6.79
CA SER A 83 -11.12 -23.67 -6.04
C SER A 83 -12.37 -24.33 -6.63
N LYS A 84 -13.06 -23.66 -7.57
CA LYS A 84 -14.21 -24.22 -8.32
C LYS A 84 -13.84 -24.85 -9.66
N THR A 85 -12.63 -24.64 -10.18
CA THR A 85 -12.17 -25.17 -11.46
C THR A 85 -10.99 -26.13 -11.30
N SER A 86 -11.26 -27.35 -10.84
CA SER A 86 -10.42 -28.49 -11.20
C SER A 86 -10.69 -28.84 -12.67
N PRO A 87 -9.71 -28.78 -13.59
CA PRO A 87 -9.90 -29.28 -14.94
C PRO A 87 -10.02 -30.80 -14.85
N ARG A 88 -11.20 -31.36 -15.14
CA ARG A 88 -11.31 -32.78 -15.43
C ARG A 88 -10.59 -33.03 -16.75
N GLU A 89 -9.40 -33.60 -16.70
CA GLU A 89 -8.73 -34.18 -17.85
C GLU A 89 -9.57 -35.38 -18.33
N GLU A 90 -10.40 -35.17 -19.35
CA GLU A 90 -11.10 -36.24 -20.06
C GLU A 90 -10.10 -37.00 -20.94
N TYR A 91 -9.61 -38.13 -20.43
CA TYR A 91 -8.91 -39.11 -21.26
C TYR A 91 -9.93 -39.86 -22.14
N PRO A 92 -9.69 -40.02 -23.46
CA PRO A 92 -10.59 -40.78 -24.31
C PRO A 92 -10.53 -42.28 -23.97
N PRO A 93 -11.66 -43.01 -24.03
CA PRO A 93 -11.68 -44.44 -23.72
C PRO A 93 -10.94 -45.25 -24.77
N GLU A 94 -9.93 -46.01 -24.35
CA GLU A 94 -9.31 -47.04 -25.18
C GLU A 94 -10.33 -48.14 -25.46
N TYR A 95 -10.74 -48.28 -26.73
CA TYR A 95 -11.54 -49.40 -27.19
C TYR A 95 -10.64 -50.62 -27.36
N GLY A 96 -10.94 -51.69 -26.63
CA GLY A 96 -10.40 -53.04 -26.83
C GLY A 96 -11.12 -53.81 -27.94
#